data_AF-A0A0B0D2U7-F1
#
_entry.id   AF-A0A0B0D2U7-F1
#
_cell.length_a   1.000
_cell.length_b   1.000
_cell.length_c   1.000
_cell.angle_alpha   90.00
_cell.angle_beta   90.00
_cell.angle_gamma   90.00
#
_symmetry.space_group_name_H-M   'P 1'
#
loop_
_entity.id
_entity.type
_entity.pdbx_description
1 polymer ?
#
loop_
_entity_poly.entity_id
_entity_poly.type
_entity_poly.pdbx_seq_one_letter_code
_entity_poly.pdbx_strand_id
1 'polypeptide(L)'
;MLRTYRDYFNQTVITLPDKFIDVKTGESHEITSKIIEEIEYHSKNNTLQHFILSALHNYLHHQPAKPVDNGNTSDLLFELLEIKRMLNLGNRNNPTGIPATQEKTMTAKKVNLKEIEGLLEAFGG
;
A
#
# COMPACT_ATOMS: atom_id res chain seq x y z
N MET A 1 -0.48 0.45 24.71
CA MET A 1 -0.22 1.88 24.55
C MET A 1 -0.24 2.21 23.06
N LEU A 2 -1.12 3.11 22.61
CA LEU A 2 -1.18 3.51 21.20
C LEU A 2 0.10 4.25 20.81
N ARG A 3 0.77 3.81 19.74
CA ARG A 3 1.97 4.47 19.20
C ARG A 3 1.65 5.09 17.86
N THR A 4 2.01 6.36 17.67
CA THR A 4 1.76 7.08 16.41
C THR A 4 3.08 7.34 15.68
N TYR A 5 3.10 6.97 14.40
CA TYR A 5 4.23 7.11 13.48
C TYR A 5 3.86 8.08 12.37
N ARG A 6 4.82 8.89 11.94
CA ARG A 6 4.60 9.94 10.94
C ARG A 6 5.72 9.94 9.91
N ASP A 7 5.32 9.86 8.65
CA ASP A 7 6.15 10.22 7.50
C ASP A 7 6.04 11.73 7.28
N TYR A 8 7.18 12.43 7.33
CA TYR A 8 7.19 13.89 7.25
C TYR A 8 6.97 14.40 5.84
N PHE A 9 7.43 13.68 4.81
CA PHE A 9 7.28 14.10 3.42
C PHE A 9 5.88 13.82 2.90
N ASN A 10 5.38 12.62 3.16
CA ASN A 10 4.11 12.17 2.62
C ASN A 10 2.92 12.52 3.53
N GLN A 11 3.19 13.18 4.65
CA GLN A 11 2.21 13.50 5.71
C GLN A 11 1.38 12.27 6.14
N THR A 12 1.94 11.07 5.97
CA THR A 12 1.26 9.82 6.30
C THR A 12 1.40 9.58 7.79
N VAL A 13 0.27 9.40 8.47
CA VAL A 13 0.23 9.14 9.91
C VAL A 13 -0.41 7.78 10.14
N ILE A 14 0.29 6.90 10.86
CA ILE A 14 -0.23 5.62 11.31
C ILE A 14 -0.27 5.60 12.83
N THR A 15 -1.38 5.10 13.38
CA THR A 15 -1.46 4.76 14.80
C THR A 15 -1.56 3.26 14.93
N LEU A 16 -0.66 2.67 15.72
CA LEU A 16 -0.54 1.24 15.92
C LEU A 16 -1.08 0.87 17.32
N PRO A 17 -2.06 -0.05 17.41
CA PRO A 17 -2.53 -0.62 18.69
C PRO A 17 -1.52 -1.63 19.25
N ASP A 18 -1.75 -2.20 20.44
CA ASP A 18 -0.89 -3.29 20.94
C ASP A 18 -1.22 -4.65 20.31
N LYS A 19 -2.44 -4.79 19.79
CA LYS A 19 -3.00 -6.02 19.25
C LYS A 19 -3.69 -5.76 17.92
N PHE A 20 -3.59 -6.70 17.00
CA PHE A 20 -4.34 -6.71 15.75
C PHE A 20 -5.21 -7.96 15.67
N ILE A 21 -6.18 -7.96 14.77
CA ILE A 21 -7.04 -9.11 14.51
C ILE A 21 -6.59 -9.73 13.19
N ASP A 22 -6.29 -11.03 13.19
CA ASP A 22 -6.15 -11.76 11.94
C ASP A 22 -7.54 -11.96 11.35
N VAL A 23 -7.80 -11.31 10.22
CA VAL A 23 -9.09 -11.32 9.54
C VAL A 23 -9.51 -12.74 9.12
N LYS A 24 -8.57 -13.67 8.93
CA LYS A 24 -8.87 -15.04 8.49
C LYS A 24 -9.32 -15.93 9.64
N THR A 25 -8.69 -15.79 10.80
CA THR A 25 -8.95 -16.64 11.96
C THR A 25 -9.90 -15.98 12.97
N GLY A 26 -10.04 -14.66 12.91
CA GLY A 26 -10.74 -13.86 13.91
C GLY A 26 -9.97 -13.73 15.23
N GLU A 27 -8.76 -14.27 15.32
CA GLU A 27 -7.95 -14.23 16.54
C GLU A 27 -7.23 -12.90 16.70
N SER A 28 -7.08 -12.47 17.96
CA SER A 28 -6.32 -11.26 18.28
C SER A 28 -4.88 -11.63 18.64
N HIS A 29 -3.93 -11.07 17.89
CA HIS A 29 -2.51 -11.29 18.10
C HIS A 29 -1.83 -10.03 18.61
N GLU A 30 -0.84 -10.21 19.48
CA GLU A 30 0.03 -9.12 19.93
C GLU A 30 0.95 -8.70 18.80
N ILE A 31 1.15 -7.39 18.68
CA ILE A 31 2.10 -6.86 17.70
C ILE A 31 3.50 -7.19 18.18
N THR A 32 4.24 -7.87 17.30
CA THR A 32 5.63 -8.23 17.58
C THR A 32 6.54 -7.01 17.50
N SER A 33 7.62 -7.01 18.29
CA SER A 33 8.64 -5.94 18.26
C SER A 33 9.21 -5.69 16.87
N LYS A 34 9.31 -6.74 16.05
CA LYS A 34 9.77 -6.62 14.66
C LYS A 34 8.87 -5.71 13.81
N ILE A 35 7.55 -5.81 13.96
CA ILE A 35 6.60 -4.95 13.21
C ILE A 35 6.79 -3.48 13.64
N ILE A 36 7.00 -3.25 14.93
CA ILE A 36 7.23 -1.92 15.51
C ILE A 36 8.51 -1.32 14.93
N GLU A 37 9.60 -2.09 14.88
CA GLU A 37 10.89 -1.67 14.35
C GLU A 37 10.82 -1.31 12.85
N GLU A 38 10.14 -2.12 12.04
CA GLU A 38 9.94 -1.86 10.60
C GLU A 38 9.14 -0.57 10.36
N ILE A 39 8.04 -0.38 11.10
CA ILE A 39 7.22 0.84 10.99
C ILE A 39 8.04 2.07 11.41
N GLU A 40 8.83 1.97 12.47
CA GLU A 40 9.70 3.05 12.91
C GLU A 40 10.78 3.39 11.87
N TYR A 41 11.40 2.36 11.27
CA TYR A 41 12.38 2.53 10.21
C TYR A 41 11.79 3.26 9.00
N HIS A 42 10.64 2.80 8.50
CA HIS A 42 10.00 3.41 7.33
C HIS A 42 9.43 4.81 7.61
N SER A 43 9.01 5.08 8.85
CA SER A 43 8.62 6.42 9.30
C SER A 43 9.80 7.39 9.28
N LYS A 44 10.98 6.98 9.78
CA LYS A 44 12.20 7.81 9.79
C LYS A 44 12.76 8.07 8.39
N ASN A 45 12.63 7.10 7.49
CA ASN A 45 13.14 7.18 6.13
C ASN A 45 12.14 7.76 5.12
N ASN A 46 10.97 8.23 5.56
CA ASN A 46 9.91 8.77 4.69
C ASN A 46 9.46 7.79 3.58
N THR A 47 9.45 6.50 3.91
CA THR A 47 9.01 5.41 3.02
C THR A 47 7.79 4.68 3.57
N LEU A 48 7.17 5.22 4.62
CA LEU A 48 6.04 4.60 5.31
C LEU A 48 4.84 4.39 4.38
N GLN A 49 4.52 5.38 3.54
CA GLN A 49 3.44 5.24 2.56
C GLN A 49 3.70 4.09 1.57
N HIS A 50 4.93 3.98 1.07
CA HIS A 50 5.31 2.92 0.15
C HIS A 50 5.22 1.54 0.83
N PHE A 51 5.74 1.43 2.06
CA PHE A 51 5.66 0.20 2.85
C PHE A 51 4.21 -0.28 3.01
N ILE A 52 3.28 0.61 3.39
CA ILE A 52 1.86 0.28 3.55
C ILE A 52 1.25 -0.18 2.23
N LEU A 53 1.47 0.55 1.14
CA LEU A 53 0.90 0.22 -0.17
C LEU A 53 1.43 -1.12 -0.69
N SER A 54 2.70 -1.40 -0.50
CA SER A 54 3.34 -2.67 -0.86
C SER A 54 2.79 -3.81 -0.01
N ALA A 55 2.62 -3.62 1.30
CA ALA A 55 2.01 -4.61 2.18
C ALA A 55 0.55 -4.91 1.80
N LEU A 56 -0.27 -3.88 1.55
CA LEU A 56 -1.65 -4.04 1.07
C LEU A 56 -1.71 -4.73 -0.29
N HIS A 57 -0.82 -4.37 -1.22
CA HIS A 57 -0.75 -5.03 -2.51
C HIS A 57 -0.36 -6.50 -2.38
N ASN A 58 0.62 -6.83 -1.53
CA ASN A 58 0.97 -8.23 -1.28
C ASN A 58 -0.21 -8.99 -0.67
N TYR A 59 -0.85 -8.42 0.36
CA TYR A 59 -2.02 -9.02 1.01
C TYR A 59 -3.16 -9.33 0.04
N LEU A 60 -3.47 -8.40 -0.87
CA LEU A 60 -4.59 -8.52 -1.81
C LEU A 60 -4.30 -9.41 -3.03
N HIS A 61 -3.04 -9.53 -3.45
CA HIS A 61 -2.69 -10.17 -4.73
C HIS A 61 -1.84 -11.44 -4.61
N HIS A 62 -1.13 -11.64 -3.50
CA HIS A 62 -0.21 -12.78 -3.34
C HIS A 62 -0.73 -13.85 -2.36
N GLN A 63 -1.96 -13.73 -1.88
CA GLN A 63 -2.58 -14.82 -1.13
C GLN A 63 -2.92 -15.97 -2.08
N PRO A 64 -2.48 -17.21 -1.81
CA PRO A 64 -2.92 -18.36 -2.57
C PRO A 64 -4.44 -18.43 -2.42
N ALA A 65 -5.13 -18.54 -3.56
CA ALA A 65 -6.56 -18.76 -3.65
C ALA A 65 -6.92 -20.10 -2.99
N LYS A 66 -6.95 -20.15 -1.66
CA LYS A 66 -7.79 -21.11 -0.97
C LYS A 66 -9.21 -20.59 -1.14
N PRO A 67 -10.15 -21.39 -1.67
CA PRO A 67 -11.55 -21.00 -1.67
C PRO A 67 -11.95 -20.86 -0.21
N VAL A 68 -12.11 -19.62 0.23
CA VAL A 68 -12.70 -19.35 1.54
C VAL A 68 -14.20 -19.46 1.32
N ASP A 69 -14.75 -20.64 1.65
CA ASP A 69 -16.17 -20.77 1.95
C ASP A 69 -16.46 -19.76 3.06
N ASN A 70 -17.08 -18.62 2.72
CA ASN A 70 -17.94 -17.76 3.56
C ASN A 70 -18.06 -16.38 2.92
N GLY A 71 -19.27 -16.04 2.47
CA GLY A 71 -19.64 -14.84 1.70
C GLY A 71 -19.48 -13.48 2.41
N ASN A 72 -18.68 -13.39 3.48
CA ASN A 72 -18.38 -12.13 4.19
C ASN A 72 -16.96 -11.62 3.92
N THR A 73 -16.04 -12.46 3.44
CA THR A 73 -14.65 -12.07 3.20
C THR A 73 -14.49 -11.21 1.95
N SER A 74 -15.41 -11.33 0.99
CA SER A 74 -15.46 -10.48 -0.22
C SER A 74 -15.64 -9.01 0.10
N ASP A 75 -16.50 -8.69 1.07
CA ASP A 75 -16.88 -7.31 1.38
C ASP A 75 -15.73 -6.58 2.06
N LEU A 76 -15.01 -7.26 2.96
CA LEU A 76 -13.84 -6.71 3.63
C LEU A 76 -12.65 -6.53 2.67
N LEU A 77 -12.44 -7.47 1.74
CA LEU A 77 -11.43 -7.31 0.69
C LEU A 77 -11.78 -6.14 -0.26
N PHE A 78 -13.06 -5.91 -0.52
CA PHE A 78 -13.53 -4.76 -1.28
C PHE A 78 -13.26 -3.44 -0.53
N GLU A 79 -13.55 -3.38 0.77
CA GLU A 79 -13.22 -2.21 1.60
C GLU A 79 -11.70 -1.95 1.64
N LEU A 80 -10.87 -2.99 1.77
CA LEU A 80 -9.41 -2.87 1.71
C LEU A 80 -8.91 -2.37 0.35
N LEU A 81 -9.53 -2.81 -0.74
CA LEU A 81 -9.26 -2.30 -2.09
C LEU A 81 -9.61 -0.83 -2.21
N GLU A 82 -10.72 -0.41 -1.62
CA GLU A 82 -11.13 1.00 -1.62
C GLU A 82 -10.17 1.87 -0.81
N ILE A 83 -9.70 1.40 0.35
CA ILE A 83 -8.66 2.08 1.13
C ILE A 83 -7.37 2.23 0.30
N LYS A 84 -6.94 1.16 -0.39
CA LYS A 84 -5.79 1.23 -1.30
C LYS A 84 -6.00 2.24 -2.43
N ARG A 85 -7.21 2.34 -2.98
CA ARG A 85 -7.56 3.33 -4.01
C ARG A 85 -7.48 4.75 -3.47
N MET A 86 -8.02 5.00 -2.29
CA MET A 86 -7.97 6.30 -1.61
C MET A 86 -6.53 6.74 -1.32
N LEU A 87 -5.69 5.84 -0.80
CA LEU A 87 -4.28 6.12 -0.53
C LEU A 87 -3.47 6.45 -1.79
N ASN A 88 -3.79 5.79 -2.92
CA ASN A 88 -3.16 6.07 -4.20
C ASN A 88 -3.60 7.39 -4.84
N LEU A 89 -4.86 7.81 -4.62
CA LEU A 89 -5.37 9.10 -5.11
C LEU A 89 -4.67 10.28 -4.43
N GLY A 90 -4.39 10.17 -3.12
CA GLY A 90 -3.60 11.17 -2.40
C GLY A 90 -2.16 11.32 -2.91
N ASN A 91 -1.57 10.25 -3.46
CA ASN A 91 -0.22 10.25 -4.01
C ASN A 91 -0.10 10.93 -5.39
N ARG A 92 -1.21 11.08 -6.11
CA ARG A 92 -1.23 11.72 -7.44
C ARG A 92 -1.22 13.26 -7.40
N ASN A 93 -1.19 13.84 -6.20
CA ASN A 93 -1.19 15.30 -6.02
C ASN A 93 0.19 15.96 -6.11
N ASN A 94 1.25 15.23 -6.50
CA ASN A 94 2.48 15.88 -6.96
C ASN A 94 2.27 16.34 -8.43
N PRO A 95 2.27 17.65 -8.71
CA PRO A 95 1.98 18.16 -10.04
C PRO A 95 3.23 18.07 -10.91
N THR A 96 3.49 16.90 -11.48
CA THR A 96 4.33 16.81 -12.69
C THR A 96 3.46 16.32 -13.82
N GLY A 97 2.85 17.29 -14.52
CA GLY A 97 2.37 17.14 -15.89
C GLY A 97 1.07 16.37 -16.05
N ILE A 98 -0.06 17.04 -15.85
CA ILE A 98 -1.30 16.66 -16.54
C ILE A 98 -1.25 17.35 -17.91
N PRO A 99 -1.10 16.65 -19.05
CA PRO A 99 -1.58 17.21 -20.29
C PRO A 99 -3.10 17.14 -20.26
N ALA A 100 -3.71 18.28 -20.58
CA ALA A 100 -5.14 18.47 -20.68
C ALA A 100 -5.82 17.33 -21.44
N THR A 101 -7.04 17.04 -20.99
CA THR A 101 -8.06 16.21 -21.60
C THR A 101 -7.93 16.14 -23.13
N GLN A 102 -7.54 14.99 -23.65
CA GLN A 102 -7.81 14.64 -25.03
C GLN A 102 -8.50 13.28 -25.11
N GLU A 103 -9.50 13.30 -25.95
CA GLU A 103 -10.48 12.29 -26.24
C GLU A 103 -9.87 10.89 -26.50
N LYS A 104 -10.61 9.91 -25.98
CA LYS A 104 -10.71 8.52 -26.40
C LYS A 104 -10.02 8.20 -27.74
N THR A 105 -8.79 7.69 -27.69
CA THR A 105 -8.30 6.75 -28.71
C THR A 105 -7.49 5.64 -28.06
N MET A 106 -7.98 4.41 -28.16
CA MET A 106 -7.18 3.22 -27.88
C MET A 106 -6.00 3.19 -28.85
N THR A 107 -4.79 3.35 -28.35
CA THR A 107 -3.60 2.77 -28.98
C THR A 107 -2.71 2.19 -27.89
N ALA A 108 -2.47 0.88 -28.00
CA ALA A 108 -1.56 0.14 -27.16
C ALA A 108 -0.14 0.66 -27.39
N LYS A 109 0.29 1.64 -26.58
CA LYS A 109 1.67 2.10 -26.57
C LYS A 109 2.48 1.08 -25.79
N LYS A 110 3.25 0.28 -26.53
CA LYS A 110 4.23 -0.69 -26.04
C LYS A 110 5.10 0.00 -25.00
N VAL A 111 4.94 -0.38 -23.74
CA VAL A 111 5.73 0.17 -22.62
C VAL A 111 7.19 -0.17 -22.88
N ASN A 112 8.05 0.85 -22.88
CA ASN A 112 9.45 0.72 -23.25
C ASN A 112 10.26 0.20 -22.06
N LEU A 113 10.76 -1.03 -22.15
CA LEU A 113 11.46 -1.73 -21.06
C LEU A 113 12.67 -0.95 -20.52
N LYS A 114 13.30 -0.08 -21.32
CA LYS A 114 14.39 0.80 -20.87
C LYS A 114 13.96 1.87 -19.85
N GLU A 115 12.73 2.35 -19.93
CA GLU A 115 12.22 3.30 -18.92
C GLU A 115 11.96 2.61 -17.58
N ILE A 116 11.60 1.32 -17.62
CA ILE A 116 11.40 0.51 -16.42
C ILE A 116 12.75 0.20 -15.75
N GLU A 117 13.79 -0.13 -16.52
CA GLU A 117 15.15 -0.35 -15.99
C GLU A 117 15.71 0.89 -15.29
N GLY A 118 15.61 2.08 -15.91
CA GLY A 118 16.09 3.32 -15.29
C GLY A 118 15.31 3.70 -14.02
N LEU A 119 14.03 3.33 -13.95
CA LEU A 119 13.24 3.51 -12.73
C LEU A 119 13.70 2.56 -11.62
N LEU A 120 13.94 1.29 -11.94
CA LEU A 120 14.39 0.26 -10.98
C LEU A 120 15.79 0.56 -10.43
N GLU A 121 16.70 1.07 -11.25
CA GLU A 121 18.06 1.43 -10.83
C GLU A 121 18.05 2.61 -9.85
N ALA A 122 17.12 3.56 -10.00
CA ALA A 122 16.94 4.69 -9.08
C ALA A 122 16.39 4.27 -7.69
N PHE A 123 15.82 3.07 -7.56
CA PHE A 123 15.34 2.50 -6.29
C PHE A 123 16.27 1.43 -5.71
N GLY A 124 17.27 0.98 -6.47
CA GLY A 124 18.17 -0.13 -6.11
C GLY A 124 19.59 0.29 -5.72
N GLY A 125 19.83 1.59 -5.47
CA GLY A 125 21.07 2.11 -4.91
C GLY A 125 21.11 2.02 -3.40
#